data_AF-R9HE66-F1
#
_entry.id   AF-R9HE66-F1
#
_cell.length_a   1.000
_cell.length_b   1.000
_cell.length_c   1.000
_cell.angle_alpha   90.00
_cell.angle_beta   90.00
_cell.angle_gamma   90.00
#
_symmetry.space_group_name_H-M   'P 1'
#
loop_
_entity.id
_entity.type
_entity.pdbx_description
1 polymer ?
#
loop_
_entity_poly.entity_id
_entity_poly.type
_entity_poly.pdbx_seq_one_letter_code
_entity_poly.pdbx_strand_id
1 'polypeptide(L)' 'MFISQEMEYNVKELKKVLIEQCKEEGIYYALIAINKQTKEIVLPQSLDNALNNPDYCVFKCRKVKDEYKVEEVK' A
#
# COMPACT_ATOMS: atom_id res chain seq x y z
N MET A 1 11.71 -6.05 24.41
CA MET A 1 10.35 -6.00 23.84
C MET A 1 10.51 -5.79 22.34
N PHE A 2 10.42 -6.88 21.55
CA PHE A 2 10.90 -7.00 20.17
C PHE A 2 9.82 -6.74 19.09
N ILE A 3 8.79 -5.95 19.40
CA ILE A 3 7.59 -5.86 18.53
C ILE A 3 7.70 -4.73 17.49
N SER A 4 8.73 -3.87 17.56
CA SER A 4 8.83 -2.72 16.65
C SER A 4 9.43 -3.02 15.28
N GLN A 5 10.06 -4.18 15.06
CA GLN A 5 10.71 -4.49 13.77
C GLN A 5 9.85 -5.33 12.80
N GLU A 6 8.90 -6.13 13.30
CA GLU A 6 8.08 -6.97 12.42
C GLU A 6 7.08 -6.16 11.56
N MET A 7 6.52 -5.08 12.11
CA MET A 7 5.62 -4.20 11.33
C MET A 7 6.38 -3.42 10.24
N GLU A 8 7.60 -2.94 10.54
CA GLU A 8 8.39 -2.19 9.56
C GLU A 8 8.88 -3.09 8.41
N TYR A 9 9.22 -4.34 8.72
CA TYR A 9 9.61 -5.33 7.70
C TYR A 9 8.47 -5.62 6.73
N ASN A 10 7.24 -5.75 7.24
CA ASN A 10 6.08 -6.09 6.43
C ASN A 10 5.71 -4.98 5.44
N VAL A 11 5.77 -3.70 5.86
CA VAL A 11 5.44 -2.56 4.98
C VAL A 11 6.44 -2.38 3.85
N LYS A 12 7.74 -2.60 4.10
CA LYS A 12 8.79 -2.50 3.05
C LYS A 12 8.61 -3.57 1.97
N GLU A 13 8.34 -4.81 2.36
CA GLU A 13 8.08 -5.90 1.43
C GLU A 13 6.77 -5.69 0.66
N LEU A 14 5.71 -5.26 1.34
CA LEU A 14 4.43 -4.88 0.71
C LEU A 14 4.65 -3.80 -0.36
N LYS A 15 5.40 -2.73 -0.06
CA LYS A 15 5.71 -1.68 -1.04
C LYS A 15 6.40 -2.23 -2.28
N LYS A 16 7.32 -3.19 -2.17
CA LYS A 16 7.96 -3.82 -3.33
C LYS A 16 6.95 -4.61 -4.17
N VAL A 17 6.17 -5.49 -3.54
CA VAL A 17 5.15 -6.29 -4.23
C VAL A 17 4.17 -5.39 -4.99
N LEU A 18 3.73 -4.30 -4.36
CA LEU A 18 2.84 -3.32 -4.98
C LEU A 18 3.50 -2.61 -6.17
N ILE A 19 4.79 -2.26 -6.06
CA ILE A 19 5.55 -1.67 -7.18
C ILE A 19 5.65 -2.66 -8.35
N GLU A 20 5.97 -3.92 -8.08
CA GLU A 20 6.08 -4.94 -9.13
C GLU A 20 4.75 -5.20 -9.83
N GLN A 21 3.67 -5.35 -9.08
CA GLN A 21 2.30 -5.46 -9.62
C GLN A 21 1.94 -4.24 -10.49
N CYS A 22 2.20 -3.01 -10.00
CA CYS A 22 1.90 -1.81 -10.77
C CYS A 22 2.79 -1.67 -12.03
N LYS A 23 4.00 -2.23 -12.03
CA LYS A 23 4.89 -2.29 -13.20
C LYS A 23 4.38 -3.30 -14.23
N GLU A 24 4.00 -4.49 -13.78
CA GLU A 24 3.50 -5.57 -14.63
C GLU A 24 2.19 -5.18 -15.32
N GLU A 25 1.26 -4.57 -14.57
CA GLU A 25 -0.02 -4.09 -15.10
C GLU A 25 0.09 -2.73 -15.83
N GLY A 26 1.26 -2.08 -15.80
CA GLY A 26 1.46 -0.76 -16.43
C GLY A 26 0.65 0.38 -15.79
N ILE A 27 0.29 0.25 -14.51
CA ILE A 27 -0.55 1.20 -13.78
C ILE A 27 0.25 2.47 -13.45
N TYR A 28 -0.19 3.62 -13.95
CA TYR A 28 0.45 4.91 -13.63
C TYR A 28 0.10 5.40 -12.22
N TYR A 29 -1.08 5.05 -11.72
CA TYR A 29 -1.60 5.50 -10.44
C TYR A 29 -2.53 4.45 -9.83
N ALA A 30 -2.23 3.99 -8.62
CA ALA A 30 -3.08 3.09 -7.86
C ALA A 30 -3.19 3.54 -6.40
N LEU A 31 -4.36 3.31 -5.83
CA LEU A 31 -4.61 3.38 -4.41
C LEU A 31 -4.80 1.97 -3.90
N ILE A 32 -4.12 1.65 -2.83
CA ILE A 32 -4.11 0.32 -2.22
C ILE A 32 -4.45 0.50 -0.75
N ALA A 33 -5.41 -0.26 -0.26
CA ALA A 33 -5.72 -0.32 1.15
C ALA A 33 -5.28 -1.68 1.70
N ILE A 34 -4.65 -1.69 2.87
CA ILE A 34 -4.15 -2.90 3.51
C ILE A 34 -4.83 -3.02 4.85
N ASN A 35 -5.52 -4.11 5.09
CA ASN A 35 -6.12 -4.37 6.39
C ASN A 35 -5.01 -4.60 7.42
N LYS A 36 -4.96 -3.82 8.49
CA LYS A 36 -3.95 -3.92 9.56
C LYS A 36 -4.05 -5.23 10.34
N GLN A 37 -5.26 -5.80 10.43
CA GLN A 37 -5.53 -7.04 11.15
C GLN A 37 -5.21 -8.27 10.29
N THR A 38 -5.76 -8.35 9.07
CA THR A 38 -5.60 -9.52 8.20
C THR A 38 -4.39 -9.44 7.27
N LYS A 39 -3.77 -8.26 7.14
CA LYS A 39 -2.69 -7.96 6.20
C LYS A 39 -3.07 -8.15 4.73
N GLU A 40 -4.37 -8.25 4.44
CA GLU A 40 -4.86 -8.39 3.07
C GLU A 40 -4.78 -7.07 2.33
N ILE A 41 -4.31 -7.17 1.09
CA ILE A 41 -4.25 -6.07 0.13
C ILE A 41 -5.59 -6.03 -0.58
N VAL A 42 -6.28 -4.90 -0.46
CA VAL A 42 -7.53 -4.62 -1.16
C VAL A 42 -7.36 -3.38 -2.01
N LEU A 43 -7.89 -3.42 -3.23
CA LEU A 43 -8.02 -2.24 -4.07
C LEU A 43 -9.33 -1.53 -3.67
N PRO A 44 -9.27 -0.42 -2.92
CA PRO A 44 -10.48 0.25 -2.50
C PRO A 44 -11.20 0.81 -3.71
N GLN A 45 -12.49 0.48 -3.84
CA GLN A 45 -13.37 1.07 -4.85
C GLN A 45 -13.50 2.60 -4.67
N SER A 46 -13.27 3.11 -3.45
CA SER A 46 -13.27 4.54 -3.14
C SER A 46 -12.28 4.85 -2.03
N LEU A 47 -11.46 5.89 -2.25
CA LEU A 47 -10.44 6.35 -1.29
C LEU A 47 -11.07 6.71 0.06
N ASP A 48 -12.21 7.39 0.06
CA ASP A 48 -12.94 7.78 1.26
C ASP A 48 -13.30 6.58 2.15
N ASN A 49 -13.73 5.47 1.55
CA ASN A 49 -14.07 4.29 2.34
C ASN A 49 -12.82 3.75 3.06
N ALA A 50 -11.69 3.62 2.35
CA ALA A 50 -10.46 3.15 2.98
C ALA A 50 -9.89 4.14 4.01
N LEU A 51 -9.99 5.44 3.75
CA LEU A 51 -9.54 6.47 4.68
C LEU A 51 -10.42 6.57 5.92
N ASN A 52 -11.73 6.34 5.82
CA ASN A 52 -12.64 6.41 6.96
C ASN A 52 -12.51 5.19 7.89
N ASN A 53 -11.98 4.06 7.40
CA ASN A 53 -11.78 2.87 8.23
C ASN A 53 -10.40 2.87 8.91
N PRO A 54 -10.32 2.94 10.25
CA PRO A 54 -9.03 2.97 10.97
C PRO A 54 -8.26 1.64 10.87
N ASP A 55 -8.98 0.54 10.61
CA ASP A 55 -8.42 -0.80 10.42
C ASP A 55 -7.66 -0.97 9.10
N TYR A 56 -7.76 -0.01 8.16
CA TYR A 56 -7.00 -0.05 6.91
C TYR A 56 -5.86 0.98 6.92
N CYS A 57 -4.72 0.59 6.34
CA CYS A 57 -3.63 1.48 5.95
C CYS A 57 -3.74 1.76 4.45
N VAL A 58 -3.66 3.02 4.04
CA VAL A 58 -3.82 3.39 2.64
C VAL A 58 -2.49 3.81 2.04
N PHE A 59 -2.10 3.15 0.95
CA PHE A 59 -0.92 3.44 0.17
C PHE A 59 -1.30 4.02 -1.18
N LYS A 60 -0.54 5.02 -1.59
CA LYS A 60 -0.65 5.69 -2.88
C LYS A 60 0.56 5.30 -3.72
N CYS A 61 0.34 4.42 -4.70
CA CYS A 61 1.31 4.08 -5.74
C CYS A 61 1.16 5.08 -6.89
N ARG A 62 2.25 5.74 -7.27
CA ARG A 62 2.31 6.57 -8.47
C ARG A 62 3.61 6.34 -9.22
N LYS A 63 3.53 6.27 -10.54
CA LYS A 63 4.71 6.31 -11.41
C LYS A 63 5.17 7.77 -11.55
N VAL A 64 6.40 8.04 -11.13
CA VAL A 64 7.07 9.33 -11.28
C VAL A 64 8.25 9.12 -12.22
N LYS A 65 8.10 9.60 -13.47
CA LYS A 65 9.02 9.30 -14.58
C LYS A 65 9.08 7.77 -14.82
N ASP A 66 10.21 7.14 -14.51
CA ASP A 66 10.44 5.69 -14.63
C ASP A 66 10.43 4.94 -13.29
N GLU A 67 10.26 5.66 -12.18
CA GLU A 67 10.25 5.06 -10.85
C GLU A 67 8.84 5.05 -10.25
N TYR A 68 8.47 3.94 -9.63
CA TYR A 68 7.23 3.83 -8.87
C TYR A 68 7.49 4.26 -7.44
N LYS A 69 6.71 5.26 -6.98
CA LYS A 69 6.73 5.75 -5.62
C LYS A 69 5.48 5.29 -4.89
N VAL A 70 5.69 4.74 -3.70
CA VAL A 70 4.60 4.32 -2.80
C VAL A 70 4.66 5.16 -1.54
N GLU A 71 3.63 5.95 -1.32
CA GLU A 71 3.51 6.82 -0.15
C GLU A 71 2.35 6.35 0.73
N GLU A 72 2.58 6.25 2.03
CA GLU A 72 1.52 5.97 2.99
C GLU A 72 0.72 7.25 3.22
N VAL A 73 -0.61 7.14 3.12
CA VAL A 73 -1.54 8.25 3.31
C VAL A 73 -2.15 8.20 4.71
N LYS A 74 -2.38 6.99 5.25
CA LYS A 74 -3.00 6.75 6.55
C LYS A 74 -2.66 5.35 7.11
#